data_AF-A0A656JI03-F1
#
_entry.id   AF-A0A656JI03-F1
#
_cell.length_a   1.000
_cell.length_b   1.000
_cell.length_c   1.000
_cell.angle_alpha   90.00
_cell.angle_beta   90.00
_cell.angle_gamma   90.00
#
_symmetry.space_group_name_H-M   'P 1'
#
loop_
_entity.id
_entity.type
_entity.pdbx_description
1 polymer ?
#
loop_
_entity_poly.entity_id
_entity_poly.type
_entity_poly.pdbx_seq_one_letter_code
_entity_poly.pdbx_strand_id
1 'polypeptide(L)' 'SLERLNAVAAALRTVIARHDSLRTAIVWQGLEVPQQVVWRHADLTVERVAPAQIDAEAGTARMDLARAPLI' A
#
# COMPACT_ATOMS: atom_id res chain seq x y z
N SER A 1 -19.88 -0.16 -10.01
CA SER A 1 -20.48 0.99 -9.31
C SER A 1 -19.53 1.51 -8.26
N LEU A 2 -19.67 2.77 -7.84
CA LEU A 2 -18.90 3.35 -6.72
C LEU A 2 -19.08 2.54 -5.43
N GLU A 3 -20.29 2.02 -5.21
CA GLU A 3 -20.61 1.16 -4.07
C GLU A 3 -19.75 -0.10 -4.01
N ARG A 4 -19.60 -0.82 -5.13
CA ARG A 4 -18.73 -2.01 -5.19
C ARG A 4 -17.26 -1.65 -4.91
N LEU A 5 -16.78 -0.53 -5.45
CA LEU A 5 -15.42 -0.04 -5.16
C LEU A 5 -15.24 0.20 -3.66
N ASN A 6 -16.20 0.88 -3.02
CA ASN A 6 -16.16 1.14 -1.59
C ASN A 6 -16.21 -0.15 -0.76
N ALA A 7 -17.01 -1.14 -1.17
CA ALA A 7 -17.08 -2.44 -0.52
C ALA A 7 -15.75 -3.20 -0.60
N VAL A 8 -15.10 -3.21 -1.77
CA VAL A 8 -13.76 -3.81 -1.94
C VAL A 8 -12.72 -3.08 -1.10
N ALA A 9 -12.70 -1.74 -1.14
CA ALA A 9 -11.77 -0.95 -0.33
C ALA A 9 -11.97 -1.17 1.17
N ALA A 10 -13.21 -1.33 1.64
CA ALA A 10 -13.51 -1.65 3.02
C ALA A 10 -12.98 -3.03 3.42
N ALA A 11 -13.20 -4.05 2.58
CA ALA A 11 -12.67 -5.38 2.81
C ALA A 11 -11.13 -5.38 2.87
N LEU A 12 -10.46 -4.68 1.95
CA LEU A 12 -9.00 -4.55 1.95
C LEU A 12 -8.47 -3.87 3.21
N ARG A 13 -9.13 -2.79 3.68
CA ARG A 13 -8.78 -2.15 4.97
C ARG A 13 -8.84 -3.14 6.14
N THR A 14 -9.85 -4.02 6.17
CA THR A 14 -9.95 -5.07 7.20
C THR A 14 -8.79 -6.07 7.12
N VAL A 15 -8.41 -6.48 5.92
CA VAL A 15 -7.28 -7.41 5.71
C VAL A 15 -5.95 -6.74 6.12
N ILE A 16 -5.73 -5.49 5.72
CA ILE A 16 -4.54 -4.71 6.13
C ILE A 16 -4.46 -4.59 7.65
N ALA A 17 -5.56 -4.24 8.32
CA ALA A 17 -5.59 -4.10 9.77
C ALA A 17 -5.29 -5.43 10.51
N ARG A 18 -5.65 -6.57 9.92
CA ARG A 18 -5.46 -7.90 10.53
C ARG A 18 -4.04 -8.47 10.35
N HIS A 19 -3.30 -8.05 9.33
CA HIS A 19 -2.04 -8.69 8.94
C HIS A 19 -0.85 -7.73 9.04
N ASP A 20 0.09 -8.03 9.94
CA ASP A 20 1.33 -7.27 10.16
C ASP A 20 2.16 -7.12 8.88
N SER A 21 2.18 -8.15 8.03
CA SER A 21 2.87 -8.13 6.75
C SER A 21 2.36 -7.02 5.82
N LEU A 22 1.07 -6.69 5.86
CA LEU A 22 0.49 -5.62 5.05
C LEU A 22 0.67 -4.23 5.67
N ARG A 23 1.05 -4.15 6.94
CA ARG A 23 1.36 -2.89 7.64
C ARG A 23 2.87 -2.64 7.69
N THR A 24 3.63 -3.28 6.82
CA THR A 24 5.08 -3.20 6.79
C THR A 24 5.56 -2.07 5.89
N ALA A 25 6.59 -1.34 6.32
CA ALA A 25 7.41 -0.46 5.48
C ALA A 25 8.90 -0.68 5.77
N ILE A 26 9.77 -0.14 4.91
CA ILE A 26 11.22 -0.10 5.11
C ILE A 26 11.61 1.32 5.50
N VAL A 27 12.28 1.48 6.64
CA VAL A 27 12.82 2.77 7.10
C VAL A 27 14.34 2.74 7.11
N TRP A 28 14.98 3.86 6.80
CA TRP A 28 16.46 3.94 6.71
C TRP A 28 17.02 5.27 7.22
N GLN A 29 16.19 6.27 7.47
CA GLN A 29 16.63 7.58 7.97
C GLN A 29 17.17 7.46 9.39
N GLY A 30 18.45 7.76 9.58
CA GLY A 30 19.13 7.73 10.88
C GLY A 30 19.46 6.32 11.39
N LEU A 31 19.39 5.30 10.53
CA LEU A 31 19.71 3.91 10.86
C LEU A 31 20.93 3.44 10.05
N GLU A 32 21.78 2.61 10.67
CA GLU A 32 22.98 2.06 10.01
C GLU A 32 22.64 1.12 8.85
N VAL A 33 21.48 0.43 8.94
CA VAL A 33 20.96 -0.46 7.90
C VAL A 33 19.44 -0.29 7.76
N PRO A 34 18.84 -0.59 6.60
CA PRO A 34 17.40 -0.53 6.42
C PRO A 34 16.69 -1.48 7.38
N GLN A 35 15.61 -1.04 8.00
CA GLN A 35 14.83 -1.83 8.94
C GLN A 35 13.39 -2.00 8.44
N GLN A 36 12.88 -3.21 8.58
CA GLN A 36 11.48 -3.52 8.32
C GLN A 36 10.65 -3.18 9.56
N VAL A 37 9.70 -2.27 9.43
CA VAL A 37 8.85 -1.79 10.54
C VAL A 37 7.40 -2.14 10.28
N VAL A 38 6.76 -2.73 11.28
CA VAL A 38 5.32 -3.00 11.29
C VAL A 38 4.61 -1.84 11.98
N TRP A 39 3.80 -1.10 11.23
CA TRP A 39 3.01 0.01 11.73
C TRP A 39 1.77 -0.49 12.48
N ARG A 40 1.32 0.24 13.52
CA ARG A 40 0.04 -0.07 14.21
C ARG A 40 -1.17 0.18 13.30
N HIS A 41 -1.07 1.16 12.42
CA HIS A 41 -2.09 1.51 11.46
C HIS A 41 -1.44 1.82 10.11
N ALA A 42 -2.06 1.38 9.02
CA ALA A 42 -1.63 1.67 7.67
C ALA A 42 -2.88 1.96 6.82
N ASP A 43 -2.91 3.15 6.23
CA ASP A 43 -4.07 3.64 5.48
C ASP A 43 -4.04 3.17 4.02
N LEU A 44 -5.14 2.57 3.57
CA LEU A 44 -5.33 2.24 2.16
C LEU A 44 -5.70 3.50 1.37
N THR A 45 -4.79 3.94 0.50
CA THR A 45 -5.07 5.04 -0.44
C THR A 45 -5.74 4.48 -1.70
N VAL A 46 -6.85 5.11 -2.12
CA VAL A 46 -7.55 4.77 -3.37
C VAL A 46 -7.41 5.95 -4.33
N GLU A 47 -6.68 5.75 -5.42
CA GLU A 47 -6.43 6.79 -6.41
C GLU A 47 -7.15 6.50 -7.72
N ARG A 48 -7.60 7.55 -8.39
CA ARG A 48 -8.12 7.45 -9.76
C ARG A 48 -6.96 7.66 -10.71
N VAL A 49 -6.61 6.63 -11.45
CA VAL A 49 -5.55 6.67 -12.47
C VAL A 49 -6.13 6.73 -13.88
N ALA A 50 -5.37 7.29 -14.82
CA ALA A 50 -5.72 7.25 -16.23
C ALA A 50 -5.52 5.82 -16.79
N PRO A 51 -6.31 5.38 -17.78
CA PRO A 51 -6.16 4.03 -18.37
C PRO A 51 -4.75 3.72 -18.87
N ALA A 52 -4.06 4.70 -19.45
CA ALA A 52 -2.68 4.56 -19.92
C ALA A 52 -1.66 4.19 -18.81
N GLN A 53 -1.98 4.49 -17.54
CA GLN A 53 -1.16 4.08 -16.39
C GLN A 53 -1.42 2.63 -15.98
N ILE A 54 -2.60 2.09 -16.29
CA ILE A 54 -2.98 0.69 -16.05
C ILE A 54 -2.37 -0.20 -17.13
N ASP A 55 -2.35 0.27 -18.38
CA ASP A 55 -1.80 -0.45 -19.53
C ASP A 55 -0.26 -0.42 -19.59
N ALA A 56 0.38 0.35 -18.70
CA ALA A 56 1.84 0.36 -18.57
C ALA A 56 2.35 -1.02 -18.13
N GLU A 57 3.52 -1.42 -18.62
CA GLU A 57 4.13 -2.71 -18.25
C GLU A 57 4.25 -2.86 -16.73
N ALA A 58 3.94 -4.04 -16.22
CA ALA A 58 4.07 -4.37 -14.80
C ALA A 58 5.50 -4.06 -14.33
N GLY A 59 5.63 -3.18 -13.33
CA GLY A 59 6.91 -2.67 -12.83
C GLY A 59 7.21 -1.21 -13.17
N THR A 60 6.40 -0.56 -14.01
CA THR A 60 6.53 0.89 -14.27
C THR A 60 6.03 1.72 -13.09
N ALA A 61 5.01 1.23 -12.37
CA ALA A 61 4.53 1.82 -11.13
C ALA A 61 5.55 1.52 -10.01
N ARG A 62 6.28 2.55 -9.58
CA ARG A 62 7.21 2.44 -8.45
C ARG A 62 6.45 2.44 -7.14
N MET A 63 6.74 1.47 -6.29
CA MET A 63 6.23 1.41 -4.91
C MET A 63 7.15 2.20 -3.97
N ASP A 64 6.58 3.09 -3.16
CA ASP A 64 7.31 3.79 -2.11
C ASP A 64 7.49 2.86 -0.90
N LEU A 65 8.69 2.29 -0.76
CA LEU A 65 9.01 1.35 0.32
C LEU A 65 8.92 1.98 1.72
N ALA A 66 8.93 3.30 1.85
CA ALA A 66 8.82 3.99 3.14
C ALA A 66 7.37 4.07 3.66
N ARG A 67 6.38 3.70 2.84
CA ARG A 67 4.95 3.85 3.18
C ARG A 67 4.23 2.51 3.11
N ALA A 68 3.68 2.08 4.24
CA ALA A 68 2.75 0.97 4.29
C ALA A 68 1.32 1.45 3.90
N PRO A 69 0.48 0.60 3.31
CA PRO A 69 0.74 -0.77 2.85
C PRO A 69 1.54 -0.83 1.54
N LEU A 70 2.37 -1.86 1.37
CA LEU A 70 3.17 -2.09 0.16
C LEU A 70 2.39 -2.97 -0.85
N ILE A 71 1.42 -2.37 -1.54
CA ILE A 71 0.49 -3.05 -2.49
C ILE A 71 0.26 -2.24 -3.76
#